data_AF-A0A932KN10-F1
#
_entry.id   AF-A0A932KN10-F1
#
_cell.length_a   1.000
_cell.length_b   1.000
_cell.length_c   1.000
_cell.angle_alpha   90.00
_cell.angle_beta   90.00
_cell.angle_gamma   90.00
#
_symmetry.space_group_name_H-M   'P 1'
#
loop_
_entity.id
_entity.type
_entity.pdbx_description
1 polymer ?
#
loop_
_entity_poly.entity_id
_entity_poly.type
_entity_poly.pdbx_seq_one_letter_code
_entity_poly.pdbx_strand_id
1 'polypeptide(L)'
;MPSNVALPKAIRDSLQKIEPSGSADESIARLLLRSARQQLAKYDALQSHFEAKYRVPFAAFKKRLLSRKEHDFALEQDLFDWDMAVTAAKDIKEEIRKLSSLVK
;
A
#
# COMPACT_ATOMS: atom_id res chain seq x y z
N MET A 1 -5.58 -1.92 27.21
CA MET A 1 -6.23 -3.24 27.07
C MET A 1 -6.56 -3.41 25.58
N PRO A 2 -5.87 -4.27 24.81
CA PRO A 2 -6.36 -4.57 23.47
C PRO A 2 -7.70 -5.30 23.62
N SER A 3 -8.76 -4.70 23.07
CA SER A 3 -10.10 -5.27 23.12
C SER A 3 -10.09 -6.61 22.38
N ASN A 4 -10.31 -7.71 23.10
CA ASN A 4 -10.51 -9.03 22.52
C ASN A 4 -11.92 -9.06 21.88
N VAL A 5 -12.03 -8.52 20.67
CA VAL A 5 -13.30 -8.50 19.93
C VAL A 5 -13.54 -9.89 19.37
N ALA A 6 -14.50 -10.61 19.95
CA ALA A 6 -14.91 -11.91 19.42
C ALA A 6 -15.50 -11.75 18.01
N LEU A 7 -14.91 -12.42 17.02
CA LEU A 7 -15.42 -12.40 15.64
C LEU A 7 -16.81 -13.05 15.56
N PRO A 8 -17.78 -12.42 14.88
CA PRO A 8 -19.06 -13.03 14.54
C PRO A 8 -18.88 -14.37 13.82
N LYS A 9 -19.78 -15.34 14.09
CA LYS A 9 -19.73 -16.69 13.49
C LYS A 9 -19.61 -16.67 11.96
N ALA A 10 -20.39 -15.83 11.29
CA ALA A 10 -20.35 -15.72 9.82
C ALA A 10 -18.98 -15.28 9.28
N ILE A 11 -18.28 -14.40 10.00
CA ILE A 11 -16.93 -13.95 9.64
C ILE A 11 -15.93 -15.09 9.88
N ARG A 12 -16.05 -15.82 10.99
CA ARG A 12 -15.20 -16.99 11.28
C ARG A 12 -15.36 -18.10 10.25
N ASP A 13 -16.59 -18.43 9.89
CA ASP A 13 -16.91 -19.45 8.88
C ASP A 13 -16.35 -19.05 7.51
N SER A 14 -16.41 -17.76 7.16
CA SER A 14 -15.83 -17.22 5.92
C SER A 14 -14.31 -17.23 5.95
N LEU A 15 -13.72 -16.82 7.08
CA LEU A 15 -12.26 -16.83 7.30
C LEU A 15 -11.70 -18.22 7.11
N GLN A 16 -12.35 -19.24 7.69
CA GLN A 16 -11.93 -20.62 7.58
C GLN A 16 -12.06 -21.19 6.16
N LYS A 17 -13.00 -20.67 5.35
CA LYS A 17 -13.13 -21.04 3.93
C LYS A 17 -12.08 -20.37 3.04
N ILE A 18 -11.79 -19.09 3.29
CA ILE A 18 -10.93 -18.26 2.44
C ILE A 18 -9.44 -18.47 2.78
N GLU A 19 -9.13 -18.65 4.06
CA GLU A 19 -7.78 -18.80 4.59
C GLU A 19 -7.76 -19.94 5.61
N PRO A 20 -7.80 -21.21 5.16
CA PRO A 20 -7.84 -22.37 6.04
C PRO A 20 -6.47 -22.57 6.72
N SER A 21 -6.19 -21.82 7.78
CA SER A 21 -4.86 -21.84 8.39
C SER A 21 -4.86 -21.47 9.87
N GLY A 22 -4.20 -22.30 10.70
CA GLY A 22 -3.85 -21.96 12.08
C GLY A 22 -4.98 -21.37 12.94
N SER A 23 -4.62 -20.38 13.76
CA SER A 23 -5.57 -19.64 14.60
C SER A 23 -6.33 -18.56 13.81
N ALA A 24 -7.44 -18.07 14.35
CA ALA A 24 -8.20 -16.97 13.75
C ALA A 24 -7.33 -15.70 13.57
N ASP A 25 -6.46 -15.41 14.53
CA ASP A 25 -5.55 -14.26 14.47
C ASP A 25 -4.52 -14.41 13.34
N GLU A 26 -3.99 -15.62 13.16
CA GLU A 26 -3.03 -15.93 12.10
C GLU A 26 -3.68 -15.84 10.72
N SER A 27 -4.90 -16.36 10.58
CA SER A 27 -5.71 -16.21 9.37
C SER A 27 -6.01 -14.74 9.05
N ILE A 28 -6.37 -13.93 10.05
CA ILE A 28 -6.58 -12.48 9.86
C ILE A 28 -5.28 -11.79 9.45
N ALA A 29 -4.17 -12.09 10.11
CA ALA A 29 -2.87 -11.52 9.77
C ALA A 29 -2.47 -11.84 8.31
N ARG A 30 -2.73 -13.06 7.85
CA ARG A 30 -2.53 -13.46 6.44
C ARG A 30 -3.43 -12.70 5.47
N LEU A 31 -4.72 -12.53 5.79
CA LEU A 31 -5.64 -11.73 4.98
C LEU A 31 -5.19 -10.26 4.87
N LEU A 32 -4.81 -9.65 6.00
CA LEU A 32 -4.30 -8.28 6.04
C LEU A 32 -3.00 -8.15 5.24
N LEU A 33 -2.09 -9.12 5.39
CA LEU A 33 -0.83 -9.15 4.65
C LEU A 33 -1.08 -9.25 3.13
N ARG A 34 -2.04 -10.08 2.70
CA ARG A 34 -2.43 -10.18 1.29
C ARG A 34 -3.01 -8.87 0.77
N SER A 35 -3.90 -8.25 1.53
CA SER A 35 -4.49 -6.94 1.19
C SER A 35 -3.42 -5.86 1.08
N ALA A 36 -2.50 -5.77 2.05
CA ALA A 36 -1.41 -4.82 2.06
C ALA A 36 -0.47 -5.01 0.84
N ARG A 37 -0.15 -6.26 0.49
CA ARG A 37 0.65 -6.57 -0.71
C ARG A 37 -0.07 -6.14 -2.00
N GLN A 38 -1.37 -6.38 -2.11
CA GLN A 38 -2.17 -5.93 -3.25
C GLN A 38 -2.20 -4.39 -3.35
N GLN A 39 -2.32 -3.70 -2.22
CA GLN A 39 -2.29 -2.25 -2.18
C GLN A 39 -0.91 -1.70 -2.56
N LEU A 40 0.17 -2.31 -2.07
CA LEU A 40 1.53 -1.95 -2.46
C LEU A 40 1.74 -2.11 -3.97
N ALA A 41 1.29 -3.22 -4.56
CA ALA A 41 1.41 -3.45 -6.00
C ALA A 41 0.72 -2.35 -6.83
N LYS A 42 -0.41 -1.80 -6.35
CA LYS A 42 -1.08 -0.66 -7.01
C LYS A 42 -0.22 0.59 -6.98
N TYR A 43 0.38 0.93 -5.84
CA TYR A 43 1.25 2.11 -5.73
C TYR A 43 2.56 1.94 -6.48
N ASP A 44 3.14 0.74 -6.52
CA ASP A 44 4.34 0.45 -7.31
C ASP A 44 4.03 0.55 -8.82
N ALA A 45 2.86 0.09 -9.27
CA ALA A 45 2.41 0.27 -10.65
C ALA A 45 2.19 1.75 -11.01
N LEU A 46 1.60 2.54 -10.10
CA LEU A 46 1.41 3.98 -10.31
C LEU A 46 2.74 4.74 -10.37
N GLN A 47 3.70 4.42 -9.49
CA GLN A 47 5.05 4.96 -9.57
C GLN A 47 5.72 4.60 -10.89
N SER A 48 5.65 3.33 -11.31
CA SER A 48 6.20 2.86 -12.59
C SER A 48 5.57 3.57 -13.80
N HIS A 49 4.27 3.84 -13.74
CA HIS A 49 3.56 4.61 -14.75
C HIS A 49 4.16 6.01 -14.91
N PHE A 50 4.37 6.73 -13.80
CA PHE A 50 4.96 8.07 -13.85
C PHE A 50 6.45 8.06 -14.25
N GLU A 51 7.23 7.09 -13.78
CA GLU A 51 8.62 6.92 -14.22
C GLU A 51 8.71 6.70 -15.73
N ALA A 52 7.80 5.89 -16.30
CA ALA A 52 7.70 5.69 -17.74
C ALA A 52 7.25 6.97 -18.47
N LYS A 53 6.24 7.68 -17.93
CA LYS A 53 5.69 8.92 -18.49
C LYS A 53 6.76 10.02 -18.59
N TYR A 54 7.58 10.19 -17.55
CA TYR A 54 8.55 11.30 -17.47
C TYR A 54 10.00 10.91 -17.74
N ARG A 55 10.29 9.60 -17.85
CA ARG A 55 11.61 9.01 -18.10
C ARG A 55 12.67 9.44 -17.09
N VAL A 56 12.24 9.73 -15.86
CA VAL A 56 13.11 10.11 -14.75
C VAL A 56 12.54 9.55 -13.45
N PRO A 57 13.37 9.30 -12.42
CA PRO A 57 12.87 8.95 -11.08
C PRO A 57 12.08 10.10 -10.43
N PHE A 58 11.23 9.76 -9.46
CA PHE A 58 10.38 10.72 -8.73
C PHE A 58 11.13 11.95 -8.21
N ALA A 59 12.26 11.75 -7.53
CA ALA A 59 13.04 12.85 -6.96
C ALA A 59 13.54 13.85 -8.02
N ALA A 60 13.95 13.33 -9.19
CA ALA A 60 14.39 14.16 -10.31
C ALA A 60 13.20 14.91 -10.94
N PHE A 61 12.04 14.25 -11.06
CA PHE A 61 10.80 14.88 -11.52
C PHE A 61 10.38 16.04 -10.61
N LYS A 62 10.28 15.78 -9.30
CA LYS A 62 9.92 16.77 -8.27
C LYS A 62 10.86 17.97 -8.30
N LYS A 63 12.18 17.75 -8.32
CA LYS A 63 13.17 18.84 -8.43
C LYS A 63 13.00 19.65 -9.71
N ARG A 64 12.79 18.98 -10.85
CA ARG A 64 12.59 19.64 -12.16
C ARG A 64 11.35 20.51 -12.17
N LEU A 65 10.23 20.04 -11.60
CA LEU A 65 8.99 20.79 -11.58
C LEU A 65 9.08 22.01 -10.65
N LEU A 66 9.61 21.82 -9.43
CA LEU A 66 9.80 22.92 -8.46
C LEU A 66 10.80 23.99 -8.91
N SER A 67 11.69 23.67 -9.85
CA SER A 67 12.65 24.64 -10.40
C SER A 67 12.08 25.47 -11.55
N ARG A 68 10.87 25.16 -12.04
CA ARG A 68 10.22 25.90 -13.12
C ARG A 68 9.38 27.03 -12.55
N LYS A 69 9.45 28.22 -13.17
CA LYS A 69 8.59 29.36 -12.83
C LYS A 69 7.12 29.14 -13.21
N GLU A 70 6.89 28.37 -14.27
CA GLU A 70 5.55 28.07 -14.79
C GLU A 70 5.47 26.59 -15.16
N HIS A 71 4.32 26.00 -14.84
CA HIS A 71 3.95 24.64 -15.23
C HIS A 71 2.42 24.57 -15.28
N ASP A 72 1.90 23.65 -16.10
CA ASP A 72 0.45 23.47 -16.19
C ASP A 72 -0.08 22.69 -14.97
N PHE A 73 -1.38 22.83 -14.74
CA PHE A 73 -2.11 22.16 -13.67
C PHE A 73 -1.97 20.63 -13.75
N ALA A 74 -1.85 20.06 -14.95
CA ALA A 74 -1.72 18.62 -15.13
C ALA A 74 -0.40 18.11 -14.54
N LEU A 75 0.71 18.82 -14.74
CA LEU A 75 2.00 18.49 -14.14
C LEU A 75 1.99 18.57 -12.61
N GLU A 76 1.28 19.55 -12.03
CA GLU A 76 1.09 19.64 -10.58
C GLU A 76 0.31 18.43 -10.07
N GLN A 77 -0.80 18.10 -10.72
CA GLN A 77 -1.63 16.96 -10.35
C GLN A 77 -0.83 15.66 -10.42
N ASP A 78 -0.06 15.45 -11.50
CA ASP A 78 0.81 14.29 -11.64
C ASP A 78 1.88 14.23 -10.54
N LEU A 79 2.43 15.38 -10.11
CA LEU A 79 3.34 15.43 -8.96
C LEU A 79 2.65 15.00 -7.66
N PHE A 80 1.45 15.52 -7.39
CA PHE A 80 0.69 15.19 -6.19
C PHE A 80 0.32 13.71 -6.14
N ASP A 81 -0.19 13.17 -7.25
CA ASP A 81 -0.57 11.76 -7.34
C ASP A 81 0.66 10.85 -7.15
N TRP A 82 1.81 11.23 -7.69
CA TRP A 82 3.04 10.47 -7.53
C TRP A 82 3.61 10.56 -6.10
N ASP A 83 3.63 11.75 -5.49
CA ASP A 83 4.09 11.95 -4.10
C ASP A 83 3.21 11.17 -3.11
N MET A 84 1.90 11.16 -3.34
CA MET A 84 0.95 10.35 -2.58
C MET A 84 1.23 8.86 -2.74
N ALA A 85 1.48 8.38 -3.97
CA ALA A 85 1.80 6.98 -4.21
C ALA A 85 3.10 6.54 -3.51
N VAL A 86 4.15 7.36 -3.57
CA VAL A 86 5.43 7.10 -2.89
C VAL A 86 5.25 7.03 -1.38
N THR A 87 4.50 7.98 -0.81
CA THR A 87 4.24 8.03 0.63
C THR A 87 3.42 6.83 1.10
N ALA A 88 2.30 6.55 0.41
CA ALA A 88 1.45 5.42 0.76
C ALA A 88 2.17 4.07 0.59
N ALA A 89 3.01 3.91 -0.44
CA ALA A 89 3.83 2.71 -0.60
C ALA A 89 4.80 2.52 0.57
N LYS A 90 5.38 3.60 1.12
CA LYS A 90 6.25 3.52 2.29
C LYS A 90 5.48 3.03 3.52
N ASP A 91 4.32 3.61 3.80
CA ASP A 91 3.50 3.25 4.96
C ASP A 91 3.03 1.79 4.88
N ILE A 92 2.59 1.35 3.70
CA ILE A 92 2.18 -0.04 3.47
C ILE A 92 3.36 -1.01 3.62
N LYS A 93 4.57 -0.64 3.18
CA LYS A 93 5.77 -1.47 3.40
C LYS A 93 6.06 -1.64 4.89
N GLU A 94 5.84 -0.62 5.71
CA GLU A 94 5.98 -0.74 7.17
C GLU A 94 4.93 -1.66 7.77
N GLU A 95 3.69 -1.58 7.31
CA GLU A 95 2.62 -2.45 7.77
C GLU A 95 2.84 -3.92 7.36
N ILE A 96 3.32 -4.17 6.14
CA ILE A 96 3.75 -5.49 5.69
C ILE A 96 4.84 -6.06 6.60
N ARG A 97 5.84 -5.26 7.01
CA ARG A 97 6.89 -5.74 7.92
C ARG A 97 6.32 -6.15 9.28
N LYS A 98 5.40 -5.36 9.84
CA LYS A 98 4.73 -5.71 11.11
C LYS A 98 3.94 -7.00 10.97
N LEU A 99 3.04 -7.08 9.98
CA LEU A 99 2.19 -8.26 9.74
C LEU A 99 3.00 -9.51 9.43
N SER A 100 4.12 -9.39 8.69
CA SER A 100 4.99 -10.53 8.39
C SER A 100 5.66 -11.11 9.63
N SER A 101 5.86 -10.32 10.69
CA SER A 101 6.38 -10.83 11.97
C SER A 101 5.35 -11.63 12.77
N LEU A 102 4.06 -11.50 12.44
CA LEU A 102 2.94 -12.19 13.09
C LEU A 102 2.55 -13.49 12.39
N VAL A 103 2.95 -13.66 11.12
CA VAL A 103 2.69 -14.85 10.32
C VAL A 103 3.98 -15.68 10.29
N LYS A 104 3.95 -16.86 10.90
CA LYS A 104 5.06 -17.84 10.82
C LYS A 104 4.92 -18.75 9.61
#